data_AF-A0A2D6FCE5-F1
#
_entry.id   AF-A0A2D6FCE5-F1
#
_cell.length_a   1.000
_cell.length_b   1.000
_cell.length_c   1.000
_cell.angle_alpha   90.00
_cell.angle_beta   90.00
_cell.angle_gamma   90.00
#
_symmetry.space_group_name_H-M   'P 1'
#
loop_
_entity.id
_entity.type
_entity.pdbx_description
1 polymer ?
#
loop_
_entity_poly.entity_id
_entity_poly.type
_entity_poly.pdbx_seq_one_letter_code
_entity_poly.pdbx_strand_id
1 'polypeptide(L)'
;MTGSQTIADSKKAFHTAFPYVIPSLYRRTADELLVELHLLSHQTNFTINALFAVGLCQVFQAFTKGYRPENQLDPLFSALCSCNGFDGDEIKALAQGSSKAVQGHTVEDVQEWLKSKGKGAPEPLASGLTAVTGDQFHYSRLVAVGLFSLLSEAQGKESDDPEELSKTVHSIGEQIGLSRPRLEKDLGLYRSNLEKMAQAVELMEETLAAERRKRERQKAEKAAQD
;
A
#
# COMPACT_ATOMS: atom_id res chain seq x y z
N MET A 1 0.98 -26.58 -20.68
CA MET A 1 0.35 -26.64 -19.36
C MET A 1 1.38 -26.23 -18.32
N THR A 2 1.56 -24.93 -18.09
CA THR A 2 2.30 -24.43 -16.93
C THR A 2 1.41 -24.67 -15.72
N GLY A 3 1.84 -25.51 -14.77
CA GLY A 3 1.08 -25.80 -13.56
C GLY A 3 0.73 -24.51 -12.81
N SER A 4 -0.42 -24.48 -12.14
CA SER A 4 -0.82 -23.35 -11.31
C SER A 4 0.29 -23.04 -10.31
N GLN A 5 0.88 -21.85 -10.39
CA GLN A 5 1.91 -21.41 -9.48
C GLN A 5 1.37 -21.47 -8.05
N THR A 6 2.11 -22.06 -7.13
CA THR A 6 1.68 -22.12 -5.72
C THR A 6 2.19 -20.91 -4.94
N ILE A 7 1.65 -20.69 -3.74
CA ILE A 7 2.21 -19.71 -2.79
C ILE A 7 3.68 -20.03 -2.50
N ALA A 8 4.04 -21.33 -2.39
CA ALA A 8 5.42 -21.74 -2.14
C ALA A 8 6.36 -21.37 -3.29
N ASP A 9 5.90 -21.52 -4.54
CA ASP A 9 6.65 -21.09 -5.73
C ASP A 9 6.84 -19.58 -5.75
N SER A 10 5.82 -18.81 -5.40
CA SER A 10 5.89 -17.34 -5.33
C SER A 10 6.85 -16.87 -4.23
N LYS A 11 6.86 -17.53 -3.06
CA LYS A 11 7.84 -17.30 -2.00
C LYS A 11 9.26 -17.63 -2.43
N LYS A 12 9.47 -18.72 -3.17
CA LYS A 12 10.76 -19.10 -3.72
C LYS A 12 11.25 -18.07 -4.75
N ALA A 13 10.36 -17.64 -5.64
CA ALA A 13 10.65 -16.60 -6.64
C ALA A 13 11.01 -15.27 -5.96
N PHE A 14 10.27 -14.88 -4.93
CA PHE A 14 10.55 -13.69 -4.13
C PHE A 14 11.95 -13.70 -3.50
N HIS A 15 12.34 -14.80 -2.84
CA HIS A 15 13.68 -14.92 -2.26
C HIS A 15 14.80 -14.94 -3.30
N THR A 16 14.49 -15.33 -4.54
CA THR A 16 15.43 -15.26 -5.65
C THR A 16 15.57 -13.82 -6.17
N ALA A 17 14.46 -13.10 -6.29
CA ALA A 17 14.42 -11.72 -6.77
C ALA A 17 14.89 -10.69 -5.73
N PHE A 18 14.71 -10.97 -4.44
CA PHE A 18 15.13 -10.13 -3.32
C PHE A 18 16.08 -10.89 -2.38
N PRO A 19 17.38 -10.99 -2.71
CA PRO A 19 18.37 -11.76 -1.96
C PRO A 19 18.90 -11.02 -0.72
N TYR A 20 18.09 -10.14 -0.10
CA TYR A 20 18.46 -9.38 1.09
C TYR A 20 17.70 -9.85 2.32
N VAL A 21 18.29 -9.65 3.49
CA VAL A 21 17.62 -9.91 4.76
C VAL A 21 16.63 -8.78 5.05
N ILE A 22 15.35 -9.13 5.12
CA ILE A 22 14.31 -8.18 5.56
C ILE A 22 14.38 -8.06 7.08
N PRO A 23 14.50 -6.83 7.64
CA PRO A 23 14.47 -6.64 9.09
C PRO A 23 13.19 -7.22 9.68
N SER A 24 13.30 -7.82 10.88
CA SER A 24 12.21 -8.56 11.51
C SER A 24 10.91 -7.77 11.65
N LEU A 25 11.02 -6.45 11.89
CA LEU A 25 9.89 -5.52 11.98
C LEU A 25 9.02 -5.53 10.70
N TYR A 26 9.63 -5.60 9.52
CA TYR A 26 8.95 -5.49 8.23
C TYR A 26 8.62 -6.84 7.59
N ARG A 27 9.22 -7.92 8.09
CA ARG A 27 9.11 -9.26 7.50
C ARG A 27 7.68 -9.74 7.40
N ARG A 28 6.87 -9.56 8.46
CA ARG A 28 5.46 -9.96 8.48
C ARG A 28 4.69 -9.26 7.36
N THR A 29 4.86 -7.95 7.21
CA THR A 29 4.15 -7.20 6.17
C THR A 29 4.56 -7.62 4.76
N ALA A 30 5.85 -7.86 4.53
CA ALA A 30 6.32 -8.37 3.24
C ALA A 30 5.71 -9.74 2.92
N ASP A 31 5.69 -10.67 3.89
CA ASP A 31 5.09 -12.00 3.71
C ASP A 31 3.57 -11.93 3.47
N GLU A 32 2.85 -11.06 4.20
CA GLU A 32 1.42 -10.85 4.02
C GLU A 32 1.09 -10.25 2.65
N LEU A 33 1.83 -9.22 2.22
CA LEU A 33 1.65 -8.63 0.89
C LEU A 33 1.97 -9.64 -0.21
N LEU A 34 3.03 -10.44 -0.06
CA LEU A 34 3.36 -11.49 -1.03
C LEU A 34 2.21 -12.47 -1.20
N VAL A 35 1.67 -12.98 -0.10
CA VAL A 35 0.57 -13.96 -0.14
C VAL A 35 -0.72 -13.33 -0.66
N GLU A 36 -1.04 -12.11 -0.26
CA GLU A 36 -2.22 -11.41 -0.78
C GLU A 36 -2.13 -11.19 -2.28
N LEU A 37 -0.99 -10.69 -2.78
CA LEU A 37 -0.76 -10.47 -4.20
C LEU A 37 -0.85 -11.78 -5.00
N HIS A 38 -0.33 -12.88 -4.45
CA HIS A 38 -0.49 -14.21 -5.03
C HIS A 38 -1.96 -14.61 -5.15
N LEU A 39 -2.72 -14.46 -4.06
CA LEU A 39 -4.14 -14.85 -4.04
C LEU A 39 -4.96 -14.00 -4.99
N LEU A 40 -4.65 -12.71 -5.12
CA LEU A 40 -5.28 -11.79 -6.06
C LEU A 40 -4.95 -12.13 -7.52
N SER A 41 -3.69 -12.44 -7.85
CA SER A 41 -3.29 -12.76 -9.23
C SER A 41 -3.96 -14.02 -9.79
N HIS A 42 -4.52 -14.87 -8.92
CA HIS A 42 -5.23 -16.09 -9.29
C HIS A 42 -6.77 -15.95 -9.27
N GLN A 43 -7.31 -14.76 -8.99
CA GLN A 43 -8.76 -14.53 -9.06
C GLN A 43 -9.19 -14.24 -10.50
N THR A 44 -10.17 -14.98 -11.01
CA THR A 44 -10.69 -14.85 -12.38
C THR A 44 -11.09 -13.42 -12.74
N ASN A 45 -11.60 -12.67 -11.77
CA ASN A 45 -12.19 -11.34 -11.92
C ASN A 45 -11.26 -10.22 -11.42
N PHE A 46 -10.00 -10.54 -11.08
CA PHE A 46 -9.05 -9.54 -10.64
C PHE A 46 -8.33 -8.92 -11.83
N THR A 47 -8.30 -7.59 -11.83
CA THR A 47 -7.54 -6.77 -12.79
C THR A 47 -6.86 -5.63 -12.04
N ILE A 48 -5.66 -5.27 -12.47
CA ILE A 48 -5.00 -4.06 -12.00
C ILE A 48 -5.86 -2.87 -12.44
N ASN A 49 -6.18 -2.00 -11.49
CA ASN A 49 -6.95 -0.78 -11.68
C ASN A 49 -6.34 0.33 -10.83
N ALA A 50 -6.79 1.58 -11.03
CA ALA A 50 -6.22 2.74 -10.34
C ALA A 50 -6.31 2.61 -8.81
N LEU A 51 -7.46 2.14 -8.29
CA LEU A 51 -7.64 1.98 -6.84
C LEU A 51 -6.70 0.92 -6.26
N PHE A 52 -6.56 -0.23 -6.92
CA PHE A 52 -5.61 -1.25 -6.49
C PHE A 52 -4.16 -0.73 -6.52
N ALA A 53 -3.75 -0.06 -7.60
CA ALA A 53 -2.38 0.41 -7.75
C ALA A 53 -2.02 1.46 -6.70
N VAL A 54 -2.87 2.48 -6.52
CA VAL A 54 -2.70 3.50 -5.47
C VAL A 54 -2.66 2.85 -4.10
N GLY A 55 -3.60 1.94 -3.81
CA GLY A 55 -3.66 1.25 -2.54
C GLY A 55 -2.44 0.39 -2.22
N LEU A 56 -1.93 -0.36 -3.20
CA LEU A 56 -0.72 -1.17 -3.03
C LEU A 56 0.50 -0.29 -2.76
N CYS A 57 0.71 0.77 -3.53
CA CYS A 57 1.80 1.71 -3.31
C CYS A 57 1.69 2.39 -1.94
N GLN A 58 0.49 2.83 -1.56
CA GLN A 58 0.25 3.47 -0.27
C GLN A 58 0.53 2.51 0.90
N VAL A 59 0.02 1.28 0.85
CA VAL A 59 0.28 0.26 1.89
C VAL A 59 1.77 -0.04 1.96
N PHE A 60 2.43 -0.23 0.82
CA PHE A 60 3.87 -0.49 0.83
C PHE A 60 4.63 0.66 1.50
N GLN A 61 4.44 1.90 1.02
CA GLN A 61 5.11 3.08 1.55
C GLN A 61 4.89 3.26 3.05
N ALA A 62 3.64 3.13 3.51
CA ALA A 62 3.29 3.37 4.89
C ALA A 62 3.88 2.31 5.84
N PHE A 63 3.87 1.04 5.44
CA PHE A 63 4.38 -0.04 6.27
C PHE A 63 5.89 -0.26 6.15
N THR A 64 6.56 0.33 5.17
CA THR A 64 8.03 0.32 5.08
C THR A 64 8.66 1.63 5.57
N LYS A 65 7.90 2.48 6.27
CA LYS A 65 8.44 3.69 6.89
C LYS A 65 9.55 3.32 7.89
N GLY A 66 10.69 4.01 7.79
CA GLY A 66 11.87 3.73 8.62
C GLY A 66 12.72 2.53 8.17
N TYR A 67 12.37 1.86 7.06
CA TYR A 67 13.15 0.73 6.56
C TYR A 67 14.60 1.13 6.27
N ARG A 68 15.55 0.26 6.63
CA ARG A 68 16.98 0.46 6.36
C ARG A 68 17.61 -0.85 5.84
N PRO A 69 18.44 -0.78 4.78
CA PRO A 69 18.79 0.42 4.02
C PRO A 69 17.70 0.83 3.00
N GLU A 70 17.51 2.13 2.78
CA GLU A 70 16.41 2.66 1.94
C GLU A 70 16.51 2.22 0.47
N ASN A 71 17.72 2.01 -0.05
CA ASN A 71 17.95 1.57 -1.41
C ASN A 71 17.42 0.15 -1.73
N GLN A 72 16.99 -0.60 -0.71
CA GLN A 72 16.35 -1.90 -0.89
C GLN A 72 14.82 -1.80 -1.04
N LEU A 73 14.21 -0.63 -0.81
CA LEU A 73 12.76 -0.48 -0.93
C LEU A 73 12.25 -0.71 -2.37
N ASP A 74 12.91 -0.12 -3.36
CA ASP A 74 12.54 -0.32 -4.76
C ASP A 74 12.71 -1.78 -5.22
N PRO A 75 13.85 -2.45 -4.96
CA PRO A 75 13.98 -3.88 -5.20
C PRO A 75 12.95 -4.73 -4.45
N LEU A 76 12.61 -4.38 -3.21
CA LEU A 76 11.61 -5.11 -2.42
C LEU A 76 10.22 -5.02 -3.06
N PHE A 77 9.79 -3.82 -3.45
CA PHE A 77 8.52 -3.62 -4.15
C PHE A 77 8.49 -4.37 -5.48
N SER A 78 9.56 -4.24 -6.28
CA SER A 78 9.70 -4.92 -7.57
C SER A 78 9.60 -6.44 -7.41
N ALA A 79 10.28 -7.02 -6.41
CA ALA A 79 10.23 -8.45 -6.13
C ALA A 79 8.86 -8.93 -5.64
N LEU A 80 8.14 -8.15 -4.83
CA LEU A 80 6.76 -8.45 -4.40
C LEU A 80 5.79 -8.49 -5.60
N CYS A 81 6.00 -7.62 -6.58
CA CYS A 81 5.19 -7.58 -7.79
C CYS A 81 5.56 -8.74 -8.73
N SER A 82 6.84 -8.86 -9.09
CA SER A 82 7.28 -9.79 -10.14
C SER A 82 7.11 -11.25 -9.74
N CYS A 83 7.25 -11.60 -8.46
CA CYS A 83 7.04 -12.98 -7.99
C CYS A 83 5.59 -13.47 -8.11
N ASN A 84 4.64 -12.53 -8.28
CA ASN A 84 3.21 -12.78 -8.44
C ASN A 84 2.71 -12.48 -9.86
N GLY A 85 3.62 -12.21 -10.80
CA GLY A 85 3.28 -11.93 -12.21
C GLY A 85 2.86 -10.48 -12.48
N PHE A 86 3.12 -9.55 -11.57
CA PHE A 86 2.85 -8.13 -11.76
C PHE A 86 4.09 -7.35 -12.19
N ASP A 87 3.89 -6.30 -12.97
CA ASP A 87 4.92 -5.29 -13.25
C ASP A 87 4.85 -4.18 -12.21
N GLY A 88 5.90 -4.06 -11.39
CA GLY A 88 5.97 -3.06 -10.33
C GLY A 88 6.08 -1.62 -10.85
N ASP A 89 6.70 -1.41 -12.01
CA ASP A 89 6.88 -0.08 -12.59
C ASP A 89 5.59 0.41 -13.23
N GLU A 90 4.83 -0.47 -13.90
CA GLU A 90 3.49 -0.16 -14.39
C GLU A 90 2.52 0.20 -13.26
N ILE A 91 2.54 -0.57 -12.16
CA ILE A 91 1.74 -0.28 -10.97
C ILE A 91 2.12 1.09 -10.38
N LYS A 92 3.42 1.36 -10.20
CA LYS A 92 3.88 2.66 -9.68
C LYS A 92 3.47 3.81 -10.60
N ALA A 93 3.60 3.66 -11.91
CA ALA A 93 3.22 4.68 -12.88
C ALA A 93 1.71 4.96 -12.85
N LEU A 94 0.87 3.91 -12.81
CA LEU A 94 -0.58 4.05 -12.70
C LEU A 94 -0.98 4.72 -11.38
N ALA A 95 -0.38 4.30 -10.26
CA ALA A 95 -0.62 4.90 -8.95
C ALA A 95 -0.27 6.40 -8.95
N GLN A 96 0.96 6.75 -9.33
CA GLN A 96 1.43 8.13 -9.35
C GLN A 96 0.64 9.01 -10.32
N GLY A 97 0.29 8.48 -11.49
CA GLY A 97 -0.53 9.19 -12.47
C GLY A 97 -1.94 9.43 -11.95
N SER A 98 -2.56 8.43 -11.31
CA SER A 98 -3.90 8.55 -10.73
C SER A 98 -3.93 9.53 -9.56
N SER A 99 -2.94 9.48 -8.68
CA SER A 99 -2.77 10.44 -7.58
C SER A 99 -2.58 11.87 -8.08
N LYS A 100 -1.82 12.08 -9.15
CA LYS A 100 -1.69 13.41 -9.77
C LYS A 100 -2.99 13.86 -10.45
N ALA A 101 -3.74 12.94 -11.05
CA ALA A 101 -4.99 13.26 -11.73
C ALA A 101 -6.08 13.82 -10.80
N VAL A 102 -6.04 13.48 -9.50
CA VAL A 102 -6.99 14.02 -8.51
C VAL A 102 -6.50 15.30 -7.82
N GLN A 103 -5.23 15.67 -7.97
CA GLN A 103 -4.69 16.88 -7.34
C GLN A 103 -5.31 18.14 -7.94
N GLY A 104 -5.84 19.02 -7.08
CA GLY A 104 -6.49 20.26 -7.51
C GLY A 104 -7.96 20.09 -7.94
N HIS A 105 -8.51 18.89 -7.77
CA HIS A 105 -9.93 18.58 -7.97
C HIS A 105 -10.64 18.36 -6.64
N THR A 106 -11.96 18.49 -6.60
CA THR A 106 -12.71 18.25 -5.35
C THR A 106 -13.01 16.76 -5.13
N VAL A 107 -13.43 16.41 -3.92
CA VAL A 107 -13.95 15.07 -3.62
C VAL A 107 -15.15 14.72 -4.51
N GLU A 108 -16.00 15.70 -4.77
CA GLU A 108 -17.19 15.55 -5.61
C GLU A 108 -16.80 15.23 -7.06
N ASP A 109 -15.75 15.84 -7.60
CA ASP A 109 -15.20 15.50 -8.92
C ASP A 109 -14.78 14.02 -8.97
N VAL A 110 -14.00 13.58 -7.97
CA VAL A 110 -13.53 12.19 -7.88
C VAL A 110 -14.70 11.22 -7.71
N GLN A 111 -15.69 11.58 -6.90
CA GLN A 111 -16.91 10.81 -6.72
C GLN A 111 -17.67 10.63 -8.04
N GLU A 112 -17.80 11.70 -8.83
CA GLU A 112 -18.49 11.64 -10.12
C GLU A 112 -17.72 10.78 -11.13
N TRP A 113 -16.39 10.88 -11.14
CA TRP A 113 -15.54 10.00 -11.96
C TRP A 113 -15.67 8.53 -11.58
N LEU A 114 -15.75 8.20 -10.30
CA LEU A 114 -15.96 6.83 -9.84
C LEU A 114 -17.33 6.29 -10.26
N LYS A 115 -18.41 7.07 -10.11
CA LYS A 115 -19.77 6.70 -10.55
C LYS A 115 -19.86 6.49 -12.05
N SER A 116 -19.17 7.33 -12.80
CA SER A 116 -19.17 7.32 -14.26
C SER A 116 -18.11 6.37 -14.87
N LYS A 117 -17.49 5.53 -14.03
CA LYS A 117 -16.48 4.53 -14.42
C LYS A 117 -15.31 5.15 -15.20
N GLY A 118 -14.82 6.28 -14.69
CA GLY A 118 -13.70 7.04 -15.24
C GLY A 118 -14.06 8.05 -16.32
N LYS A 119 -15.32 8.15 -16.76
CA LYS A 119 -15.71 9.09 -17.82
C LYS A 119 -15.53 10.54 -17.34
N GLY A 120 -14.66 11.28 -18.04
CA GLY A 120 -14.37 12.69 -17.73
C GLY A 120 -13.25 12.89 -16.71
N ALA A 121 -12.67 11.82 -16.17
CA ALA A 121 -11.46 11.91 -15.37
C ALA A 121 -10.22 12.16 -16.26
N PRO A 122 -9.13 12.72 -15.72
CA PRO A 122 -7.84 12.75 -16.42
C PRO A 122 -7.24 11.34 -16.54
N GLU A 123 -6.43 11.10 -17.57
CA GLU A 123 -5.63 9.87 -17.66
C GLU A 123 -4.40 9.95 -16.72
N PRO A 124 -3.94 8.82 -16.15
CA PRO A 124 -4.41 7.44 -16.36
C PRO A 124 -5.60 7.02 -15.47
N LEU A 125 -6.15 7.93 -14.65
CA LEU A 125 -7.24 7.61 -13.72
C LEU A 125 -8.51 7.15 -14.47
N ALA A 126 -8.86 7.82 -15.58
CA ALA A 126 -10.01 7.46 -16.40
C ALA A 126 -10.00 5.98 -16.81
N SER A 127 -8.95 5.55 -17.51
CA SER A 127 -8.79 4.15 -17.91
C SER A 127 -8.68 3.22 -16.70
N GLY A 128 -8.01 3.66 -15.63
CA GLY A 128 -7.86 2.89 -14.40
C GLY A 128 -9.16 2.69 -13.60
N LEU A 129 -10.24 3.44 -13.88
CA LEU A 129 -11.53 3.31 -13.21
C LEU A 129 -12.58 2.55 -14.03
N THR A 130 -12.34 2.24 -15.31
CA THR A 130 -13.34 1.56 -16.16
C THR A 130 -13.69 0.16 -15.65
N ALA A 131 -12.71 -0.52 -15.04
CA ALA A 131 -12.84 -1.86 -14.46
C ALA A 131 -13.26 -1.84 -12.98
N VAL A 132 -13.34 -0.66 -12.37
CA VAL A 132 -13.83 -0.51 -11.00
C VAL A 132 -15.35 -0.51 -11.08
N THR A 133 -16.01 -1.38 -10.30
CA THR A 133 -17.46 -1.63 -10.24
C THR A 133 -18.04 -2.69 -11.21
N GLY A 134 -19.10 -3.38 -10.76
CA GLY A 134 -19.86 -4.38 -11.52
C GLY A 134 -19.62 -5.83 -11.06
N ASP A 135 -20.40 -6.78 -11.60
CA ASP A 135 -20.42 -8.19 -11.17
C ASP A 135 -19.08 -8.92 -11.40
N GLN A 136 -18.22 -8.37 -12.25
CA GLN A 136 -16.90 -8.91 -12.58
C GLN A 136 -15.75 -8.20 -11.85
N PHE A 137 -16.04 -7.32 -10.89
CA PHE A 137 -15.01 -6.65 -10.11
C PHE A 137 -14.58 -7.49 -8.89
N HIS A 138 -13.29 -7.81 -8.78
CA HIS A 138 -12.76 -8.42 -7.56
C HIS A 138 -12.27 -7.36 -6.56
N TYR A 139 -13.02 -7.20 -5.47
CA TYR A 139 -12.63 -6.34 -4.36
C TYR A 139 -11.41 -6.89 -3.60
N SER A 140 -10.51 -6.00 -3.19
CA SER A 140 -9.45 -6.27 -2.22
C SER A 140 -9.34 -5.16 -1.19
N ARG A 141 -8.72 -5.41 -0.03
CA ARG A 141 -8.46 -4.33 0.95
C ARG A 141 -7.58 -3.21 0.37
N LEU A 142 -6.76 -3.52 -0.63
CA LEU A 142 -5.93 -2.53 -1.33
C LEU A 142 -6.81 -1.54 -2.10
N VAL A 143 -7.93 -1.98 -2.68
CA VAL A 143 -8.92 -1.07 -3.31
C VAL A 143 -9.48 -0.09 -2.29
N ALA A 144 -9.79 -0.54 -1.07
CA ALA A 144 -10.29 0.34 -0.01
C ALA A 144 -9.27 1.43 0.35
N VAL A 145 -8.00 1.03 0.54
CA VAL A 145 -6.92 1.98 0.82
C VAL A 145 -6.69 2.93 -0.35
N GLY A 146 -6.76 2.46 -1.59
CA GLY A 146 -6.62 3.31 -2.77
C GLY A 146 -7.74 4.34 -2.90
N LEU A 147 -8.99 3.95 -2.66
CA LEU A 147 -10.12 4.87 -2.63
C LEU A 147 -9.96 5.93 -1.55
N PHE A 148 -9.59 5.51 -0.33
CA PHE A 148 -9.27 6.44 0.76
C PHE A 148 -8.16 7.43 0.36
N SER A 149 -7.09 6.93 -0.27
CA SER A 149 -5.93 7.74 -0.64
C SER A 149 -6.26 8.77 -1.73
N LEU A 150 -6.95 8.38 -2.80
CA LEU A 150 -7.35 9.33 -3.85
C LEU A 150 -8.28 10.43 -3.33
N LEU A 151 -9.24 10.08 -2.47
CA LEU A 151 -10.13 11.07 -1.88
C LEU A 151 -9.39 12.00 -0.90
N SER A 152 -8.43 11.45 -0.13
CA SER A 152 -7.53 12.26 0.70
C SER A 152 -6.69 13.23 -0.11
N GLU A 153 -6.23 12.82 -1.30
CA GLU A 153 -5.43 13.68 -2.18
C GLU A 153 -6.27 14.78 -2.84
N ALA A 154 -7.52 14.50 -3.20
CA ALA A 154 -8.46 15.47 -3.76
C ALA A 154 -8.92 16.52 -2.73
N GLN A 155 -9.13 16.14 -1.47
CA GLN A 155 -9.43 17.12 -0.40
C GLN A 155 -8.31 18.16 -0.20
N GLY A 156 -7.13 17.91 -0.76
CA GLY A 156 -5.92 18.62 -0.38
C GLY A 156 -5.51 18.25 1.05
N LYS A 157 -4.36 18.76 1.47
CA LYS A 157 -3.86 18.54 2.85
C LYS A 157 -4.62 19.37 3.91
N GLU A 158 -5.80 19.92 3.58
CA GLU A 158 -6.47 20.96 4.38
C GLU A 158 -7.71 20.48 5.16
N SER A 159 -8.25 19.28 4.93
CA SER A 159 -9.26 18.70 5.83
C SER A 159 -8.65 17.60 6.72
N ASP A 160 -8.32 17.99 7.95
CA ASP A 160 -7.66 17.17 8.98
C ASP A 160 -8.61 16.21 9.74
N ASP A 161 -9.79 15.87 9.20
CA ASP A 161 -10.69 14.91 9.86
C ASP A 161 -10.75 13.53 9.14
N PRO A 162 -9.88 12.59 9.55
CA PRO A 162 -9.91 11.20 9.10
C PRO A 162 -11.28 10.50 9.28
N GLU A 163 -12.09 10.91 10.25
CA GLU A 163 -13.42 10.33 10.45
C GLU A 163 -14.41 10.82 9.40
N GLU A 164 -14.37 12.10 9.04
CA GLU A 164 -15.19 12.65 7.95
C GLU A 164 -14.79 12.04 6.61
N LEU A 165 -13.49 11.95 6.31
CA LEU A 165 -13.02 11.28 5.10
C LEU A 165 -13.43 9.79 5.09
N SER A 166 -13.35 9.10 6.22
CA SER A 166 -13.83 7.70 6.31
C SER A 166 -15.32 7.57 6.02
N LYS A 167 -16.16 8.50 6.50
CA LYS A 167 -17.61 8.52 6.19
C LYS A 167 -17.84 8.76 4.70
N THR A 168 -17.09 9.68 4.10
CA THR A 168 -17.12 9.98 2.66
C THR A 168 -16.74 8.75 1.84
N VAL A 169 -15.64 8.07 2.20
CA VAL A 169 -15.20 6.83 1.54
C VAL A 169 -16.27 5.74 1.61
N HIS A 170 -16.91 5.56 2.78
CA HIS A 170 -17.98 4.58 2.93
C HIS A 170 -19.20 4.91 2.05
N SER A 171 -19.60 6.18 2.02
CA SER A 171 -20.73 6.66 1.21
C SER A 171 -20.47 6.48 -0.29
N ILE A 172 -19.29 6.92 -0.76
CA ILE A 172 -18.88 6.80 -2.16
C ILE A 172 -18.73 5.33 -2.54
N GLY A 173 -18.08 4.54 -1.70
CA GLY A 173 -17.89 3.11 -1.90
C GLY A 173 -19.20 2.37 -2.11
N GLU A 174 -20.20 2.62 -1.25
CA GLU A 174 -21.53 2.02 -1.38
C GLU A 174 -22.23 2.41 -2.69
N GLN A 175 -22.12 3.69 -3.10
CA GLN A 175 -22.71 4.18 -4.35
C GLN A 175 -22.10 3.54 -5.60
N ILE A 176 -20.83 3.13 -5.53
CA ILE A 176 -20.14 2.43 -6.61
C ILE A 176 -20.19 0.91 -6.46
N GLY A 177 -21.05 0.40 -5.55
CA GLY A 177 -21.33 -1.04 -5.41
C GLY A 177 -20.33 -1.81 -4.53
N LEU A 178 -19.49 -1.12 -3.76
CA LEU A 178 -18.64 -1.76 -2.75
C LEU A 178 -19.42 -1.97 -1.45
N SER A 179 -19.10 -3.06 -0.75
CA SER A 179 -19.71 -3.35 0.54
C SER A 179 -19.21 -2.39 1.61
N ARG A 180 -20.09 -1.54 2.13
CA ARG A 180 -19.79 -0.63 3.24
C ARG A 180 -19.20 -1.35 4.47
N PRO A 181 -19.76 -2.47 4.97
CA PRO A 181 -19.15 -3.23 6.07
C PRO A 181 -17.72 -3.72 5.79
N ARG A 182 -17.40 -4.07 4.53
CA ARG A 182 -16.04 -4.46 4.15
C ARG A 182 -15.08 -3.27 4.16
N LEU A 183 -15.49 -2.16 3.57
CA LEU A 183 -14.71 -0.92 3.56
C LEU A 183 -14.38 -0.46 4.98
N GLU A 184 -15.39 -0.40 5.86
CA GLU A 184 -15.22 0.02 7.25
C GLU A 184 -14.25 -0.89 8.02
N LYS A 185 -14.39 -2.21 7.86
CA LYS A 185 -13.49 -3.18 8.46
C LYS A 185 -12.06 -3.02 7.94
N ASP A 186 -11.87 -2.97 6.63
CA ASP A 186 -10.53 -2.97 6.02
C ASP A 186 -9.80 -1.65 6.29
N LEU A 187 -10.49 -0.52 6.27
CA LEU A 187 -9.92 0.79 6.63
C LEU A 187 -9.62 0.87 8.13
N GLY A 188 -10.50 0.33 8.99
CA GLY A 188 -10.25 0.24 10.43
C GLY A 188 -9.00 -0.58 10.76
N LEU A 189 -8.85 -1.75 10.11
CA LEU A 189 -7.65 -2.59 10.23
C LEU A 189 -6.40 -1.89 9.70
N TYR A 190 -6.51 -1.22 8.56
CA TYR A 190 -5.41 -0.45 7.98
C TYR A 190 -4.90 0.62 8.95
N ARG A 191 -5.79 1.48 9.48
CA ARG A 191 -5.41 2.52 10.45
C ARG A 191 -4.79 1.93 11.72
N SER A 192 -5.42 0.91 12.32
CA SER A 192 -4.90 0.27 13.53
C SER A 192 -3.50 -0.33 13.31
N ASN A 193 -3.26 -0.93 12.14
CA ASN A 193 -1.97 -1.50 11.81
C ASN A 193 -0.91 -0.42 11.51
N LEU A 194 -1.30 0.73 10.95
CA LEU A 194 -0.40 1.89 10.80
C LEU A 194 0.05 2.45 12.15
N GLU A 195 -0.88 2.63 13.09
CA GLU A 195 -0.56 3.11 14.44
C GLU A 195 0.43 2.17 15.14
N LYS A 196 0.17 0.85 15.08
CA LYS A 196 1.08 -0.16 15.64
C LYS A 196 2.46 -0.13 14.98
N MET A 197 2.52 0.04 13.66
CA MET A 197 3.79 0.11 12.95
C MET A 197 4.55 1.38 13.33
N ALA A 198 3.88 2.53 13.44
CA ALA A 198 4.49 3.79 13.88
C ALA A 198 5.11 3.66 15.28
N GLN A 199 4.36 3.10 16.24
CA GLN A 199 4.86 2.83 17.60
C GLN A 199 6.06 1.87 17.59
N ALA A 200 6.02 0.83 16.76
CA ALA A 200 7.12 -0.14 16.67
C ALA A 200 8.39 0.45 16.05
N VAL A 201 8.26 1.35 15.06
CA VAL A 201 9.38 2.10 14.48
C VAL A 201 9.99 3.04 15.52
N GLU A 202 9.17 3.79 16.25
CA GLU A 202 9.63 4.69 17.32
C GLU A 202 10.42 3.93 18.39
N LEU A 203 9.88 2.82 18.90
CA LEU A 203 10.55 1.97 19.89
C LEU A 203 11.89 1.41 19.37
N MET A 204 11.94 1.01 18.09
CA MET A 204 13.16 0.53 17.46
C MET A 204 14.22 1.64 17.40
N GLU A 205 13.85 2.84 17.00
CA GLU A 205 14.74 4.00 16.93
C GLU A 205 15.28 4.40 18.32
N GLU A 206 14.42 4.43 19.34
CA GLU A 206 14.82 4.68 20.72
C GLU A 206 15.82 3.63 21.22
N THR A 207 15.55 2.35 20.96
CA THR A 207 16.43 1.24 21.35
C THR A 207 17.80 1.36 20.68
N LEU A 208 17.83 1.68 19.38
CA LEU A 208 19.07 1.90 18.64
C LEU A 208 19.87 3.09 19.18
N ALA A 209 19.19 4.20 19.51
CA ALA A 209 19.82 5.38 20.09
C ALA A 209 20.39 5.09 21.49
N ALA A 210 19.66 4.35 22.32
CA ALA A 210 20.11 3.94 23.65
C ALA A 210 21.36 3.04 23.58
N GLU A 211 21.34 2.04 22.70
CA GLU A 211 22.48 1.15 22.47
C GLU A 211 23.70 1.89 21.91
N ARG A 212 23.49 2.87 21.02
CA ARG A 212 24.57 3.73 20.53
C ARG A 212 25.20 4.55 21.65
N ARG A 213 24.38 5.24 22.47
CA ARG A 213 24.86 6.02 23.62
C ARG A 213 25.63 5.15 24.63
N LYS A 214 25.15 3.93 24.88
CA LYS A 214 25.83 2.96 25.76
C LYS A 214 27.20 2.56 25.20
N ARG A 215 27.30 2.26 23.90
CA ARG A 215 28.59 1.95 23.25
C ARG A 215 29.55 3.13 23.25
N GLU A 216 29.06 4.35 23.02
CA GLU A 216 29.89 5.57 23.05
C GLU A 216 30.44 5.83 24.46
N ARG A 217 29.62 5.70 25.51
CA ARG A 217 30.07 5.79 26.91
C ARG A 217 31.13 4.75 27.25
N GLN A 218 30.90 3.48 26.90
CA GLN A 218 31.87 2.41 27.15
C GLN A 218 33.20 2.62 26.41
N LYS A 219 33.18 3.21 25.21
CA LYS A 219 34.40 3.58 24.49
C LYS A 219 35.13 4.73 25.16
N ALA A 220 34.41 5.76 25.62
CA ALA A 220 34.98 6.90 26.31
C ALA A 220 35.61 6.49 27.67
N GLU A 221 34.94 5.62 28.42
CA GLU A 221 35.45 5.10 29.70
C GLU A 221 36.73 4.28 29.52
N LYS A 222 36.81 3.45 28.47
CA LYS A 222 38.04 2.70 28.15
C LYS A 222 39.19 3.62 27.72
N ALA A 223 38.91 4.62 26.89
CA ALA A 223 39.92 5.58 26.44
C ALA A 223 40.42 6.52 27.56
N ALA A 224 39.68 6.65 28.67
CA ALA A 224 40.11 7.41 29.85
C ALA A 224 40.92 6.58 30.86
N GLN A 225 41.02 5.26 30.66
CA GLN A 225 41.79 4.33 31.50
C GLN A 225 43.14 3.94 30.87
N ASP A 226 43.38 4.30 29.62
CA ASP A 226 44.66 4.18 28.88
C ASP A 226 45.43 5.51 28.90
#